data_AF-A0A7R9FRL3-F1
#
_entry.id   AF-A0A7R9FRL3-F1
#
_cell.length_a   1.000
_cell.length_b   1.000
_cell.length_c   1.000
_cell.angle_alpha   90.00
_cell.angle_beta   90.00
_cell.angle_gamma   90.00
#
_symmetry.space_group_name_H-M   'P 1'
#
loop_
_entity.id
_entity.type
_entity.pdbx_description
1 polymer ?
#
loop_
_entity_poly.entity_id
_entity_poly.type
_entity_poly.pdbx_seq_one_letter_code
_entity_poly.pdbx_strand_id
1 'polypeptide(L)'
;MVRSNFTTEECLMVVFMSHGAEEPLRTPDGTETMGKEILYATDACFKVDDLWRSFTPEKCPSLRDKPKLFFIDACRGKTVDTGFPTRGGDSVSLVHTIPHDADFLISQSTSTGRLATADGGSPYI
;
A
#
# COMPACT_ATOMS: atom_id res chain seq x y z
N MET A 1 4.79 20.54 2.02
CA MET A 1 4.06 21.10 0.85
C MET A 1 4.09 20.03 -0.23
N VAL A 2 2.95 19.41 -0.55
CA VAL A 2 2.87 18.43 -1.64
C VAL A 2 2.67 19.20 -2.94
N ARG A 3 3.51 18.92 -3.93
CA ARG A 3 3.42 19.53 -5.27
C ARG A 3 2.12 19.07 -5.94
N SER A 4 1.42 19.98 -6.60
CA SER A 4 0.10 19.73 -7.19
C SER A 4 0.06 19.78 -8.71
N ASN A 5 1.17 20.15 -9.36
CA ASN A 5 1.31 20.20 -10.81
C ASN A 5 2.55 19.42 -11.23
N PHE A 6 2.33 18.49 -12.17
CA PHE A 6 3.32 17.53 -12.66
C PHE A 6 3.46 17.55 -14.20
N THR A 7 3.11 18.66 -14.86
CA THR A 7 3.10 18.72 -16.33
C THR A 7 4.48 18.42 -16.93
N THR A 8 5.56 18.81 -16.25
CA THR A 8 6.95 18.64 -16.69
C THR A 8 7.57 17.30 -16.31
N GLU A 9 6.87 16.50 -15.53
CA GLU A 9 7.33 15.26 -14.94
C GLU A 9 6.77 14.09 -15.74
N GLU A 10 7.55 13.02 -15.87
CA GLU A 10 7.14 11.86 -16.67
C GLU A 10 6.41 10.80 -15.83
N CYS A 11 6.63 10.80 -14.51
CA CYS A 11 5.97 9.88 -13.58
C CYS A 11 5.85 10.48 -12.17
N LEU A 12 5.06 9.82 -11.32
CA LEU A 12 5.02 10.04 -9.89
C LEU A 12 5.49 8.78 -9.17
N MET A 13 6.39 8.92 -8.20
CA MET A 13 6.79 7.85 -7.29
C MET A 13 6.54 8.28 -5.85
N VAL A 14 5.81 7.46 -5.10
CA VAL A 14 5.53 7.65 -3.68
C VAL A 14 6.02 6.44 -2.92
N VAL A 15 6.90 6.67 -1.95
CA VAL A 15 7.33 5.64 -0.99
C VAL A 15 6.78 6.02 0.37
N PHE A 16 6.03 5.11 0.98
CA PHE A 16 5.43 5.32 2.30
C PHE A 16 5.87 4.21 3.25
N MET A 17 6.55 4.59 4.34
CA MET A 17 7.08 3.67 5.34
C MET A 17 6.49 4.02 6.70
N SER A 18 5.68 3.14 7.28
CA SER A 18 5.10 3.37 8.61
C SER A 18 4.58 2.10 9.27
N HIS A 19 4.01 2.25 10.47
CA HIS A 19 3.10 1.26 11.02
C HIS A 19 1.80 1.23 10.22
N GLY A 20 1.19 0.04 10.17
CA GLY A 20 -0.14 -0.15 9.62
C GLY A 20 -0.90 -1.22 10.39
N ALA A 21 -2.20 -1.27 10.15
CA ALA A 21 -3.11 -2.26 10.70
C ALA A 21 -4.21 -2.60 9.69
N GLU A 22 -4.87 -3.72 9.92
CA GLU A 22 -6.10 -4.09 9.23
C GLU A 22 -7.25 -4.02 10.23
N GLU A 23 -8.21 -3.12 9.97
CA GLU A 23 -9.37 -2.91 10.84
C GLU A 23 -10.57 -3.72 10.33
N PRO A 24 -11.13 -4.65 11.12
CA PRO A 24 -12.26 -5.49 10.69
C PRO A 24 -13.44 -4.66 10.21
N LEU A 25 -13.98 -4.99 9.03
CA LEU A 25 -15.17 -4.32 8.53
C LEU A 25 -16.41 -5.13 8.97
N ARG A 26 -17.19 -4.57 9.90
CA ARG A 26 -18.51 -5.10 10.23
C ARG A 26 -19.53 -4.67 9.19
N THR A 27 -20.09 -5.64 8.49
CA THR A 27 -21.20 -5.43 7.57
C THR A 27 -22.53 -5.31 8.33
N PRO A 28 -23.59 -4.75 7.71
CA PRO A 28 -24.89 -4.58 8.36
C PRO A 28 -25.57 -5.90 8.81
N ASP A 29 -25.22 -7.02 8.15
CA ASP A 29 -25.65 -8.38 8.49
C ASP A 29 -24.81 -9.02 9.61
N GLY A 30 -23.83 -8.30 10.16
CA GLY A 30 -23.01 -8.75 11.29
C GLY A 30 -21.86 -9.67 10.90
N THR A 31 -21.58 -9.87 9.61
CA THR A 31 -20.39 -10.58 9.16
C THR A 31 -19.16 -9.68 9.24
N GLU A 32 -18.04 -10.26 9.68
CA GLU A 32 -16.74 -9.59 9.69
C GLU A 32 -16.02 -9.96 8.40
N THR A 33 -15.81 -8.98 7.52
CA THR A 33 -15.07 -9.15 6.27
C THR A 33 -13.67 -8.56 6.39
N MET A 34 -12.77 -8.99 5.50
CA MET A 34 -11.39 -8.51 5.42
C MET A 34 -11.37 -6.97 5.48
N GLY A 35 -10.58 -6.47 6.41
CA GLY A 35 -10.70 -5.12 6.93
C GLY A 35 -10.20 -4.04 5.98
N LYS A 36 -10.46 -2.77 6.31
CA LYS A 36 -9.78 -1.67 5.63
C LYS A 36 -8.38 -1.53 6.17
N GLU A 37 -7.43 -1.37 5.25
CA GLU A 37 -6.03 -1.19 5.61
C GLU A 37 -5.77 0.26 5.98
N ILE A 38 -5.13 0.43 7.13
CA ILE A 38 -4.88 1.72 7.76
C ILE A 38 -3.37 1.91 7.87
N LEU A 39 -2.92 3.10 7.51
CA LEU A 39 -1.58 3.60 7.72
C LEU A 39 -1.61 4.62 8.85
N TYR A 40 -0.64 4.54 9.75
CA TYR A 40 -0.48 5.51 10.83
C TYR A 40 0.53 6.59 10.41
N ALA A 41 0.18 7.84 10.62
CA ALA A 41 1.11 8.96 10.73
C ALA A 41 1.35 9.24 12.23
N THR A 42 2.27 10.16 12.53
CA THR A 42 2.56 10.56 13.91
C THR A 42 1.32 11.10 14.64
N ASP A 43 0.44 11.79 13.93
CA ASP A 43 -0.69 12.55 14.46
C ASP A 43 -2.06 12.08 13.96
N ALA A 44 -2.09 11.18 12.97
CA ALA A 44 -3.32 10.75 12.32
C ALA A 44 -3.22 9.32 11.79
N CYS A 45 -4.35 8.75 11.35
CA CYS A 45 -4.38 7.53 10.57
C CYS A 45 -5.22 7.73 9.30
N PHE A 46 -4.88 7.03 8.23
CA PHE A 46 -5.56 7.16 6.94
C PHE A 46 -5.64 5.82 6.23
N LYS A 47 -6.62 5.68 5.33
CA LYS A 47 -6.78 4.44 4.57
C LYS A 47 -5.67 4.39 3.52
N VAL A 48 -5.14 3.19 3.28
CA VAL A 48 -4.15 2.96 2.24
C VAL A 48 -4.61 3.54 0.89
N ASP A 49 -5.88 3.35 0.53
CA ASP A 49 -6.48 3.92 -0.70
C ASP A 49 -6.38 5.44 -0.83
N ASP A 50 -6.33 6.17 0.29
CA ASP A 50 -6.29 7.62 0.27
C ASP A 50 -4.94 8.14 -0.27
N LEU A 51 -3.89 7.31 -0.29
CA LEU A 51 -2.59 7.65 -0.87
C LEU A 51 -2.66 7.97 -2.37
N TRP A 52 -3.43 7.19 -3.14
CA TRP A 52 -3.50 7.34 -4.60
C TRP A 52 -4.74 8.07 -5.09
N ARG A 53 -5.80 8.16 -4.26
CA ARG A 53 -7.05 8.83 -4.62
C ARG A 53 -6.92 10.29 -5.01
N SER A 54 -5.83 10.96 -4.70
CA SER A 54 -5.57 12.35 -5.11
C SER A 54 -4.91 12.46 -6.49
N PHE A 55 -4.41 11.34 -7.03
CA PHE A 55 -3.61 11.29 -8.25
C PHE A 55 -4.32 10.59 -9.42
N THR A 56 -5.64 10.39 -9.31
CA THR A 56 -6.47 9.90 -10.41
C THR A 56 -6.49 10.92 -11.56
N PRO A 57 -6.76 10.51 -12.81
CA PRO A 57 -6.80 11.41 -13.96
C PRO A 57 -7.78 12.59 -13.86
N GLU A 58 -8.83 12.46 -13.04
CA GLU A 58 -9.84 13.49 -12.79
C GLU A 58 -9.33 14.53 -11.79
N LYS A 59 -8.60 14.09 -10.76
CA LYS A 59 -8.13 14.94 -9.66
C LYS A 59 -6.76 15.54 -9.89
N CYS A 60 -5.89 14.85 -10.65
CA CYS A 60 -4.58 15.35 -11.05
C CYS A 60 -4.39 15.21 -12.57
N PRO A 61 -5.00 16.09 -13.38
CA PRO A 61 -4.91 16.02 -14.84
C PRO A 61 -3.47 16.09 -15.39
N SER A 62 -2.54 16.73 -14.67
CA SER A 62 -1.13 16.80 -15.07
C SER A 62 -0.39 15.46 -15.01
N LEU A 63 -0.98 14.46 -14.35
CA LEU A 63 -0.51 13.08 -14.30
C LEU A 63 -1.37 12.13 -15.15
N ARG A 64 -2.33 12.63 -15.94
CA ARG A 64 -3.09 11.77 -16.86
C ARG A 64 -2.15 11.09 -17.84
N ASP A 65 -2.35 9.79 -18.08
CA ASP A 65 -1.54 8.95 -18.98
C ASP A 65 -0.05 8.86 -18.58
N LYS A 66 0.27 9.12 -17.30
CA LYS A 66 1.63 9.04 -16.74
C LYS A 66 1.70 8.00 -15.62
N PRO A 67 2.75 7.17 -15.55
CA PRO A 67 2.91 6.16 -14.50
C PRO A 67 2.91 6.76 -13.09
N LYS A 68 2.18 6.11 -12.17
CA LYS A 68 2.11 6.46 -10.74
C LYS A 68 2.47 5.22 -9.93
N LEU A 69 3.66 5.26 -9.33
CA LEU A 69 4.24 4.16 -8.59
C LEU A 69 4.08 4.42 -7.08
N PHE A 70 3.47 3.48 -6.36
CA PHE A 70 3.30 3.55 -4.91
C PHE A 70 3.95 2.32 -4.28
N PHE A 71 4.96 2.55 -3.44
CA PHE A 71 5.63 1.52 -2.65
C PHE A 71 5.27 1.74 -1.18
N ILE A 72 4.56 0.78 -0.59
CA ILE A 72 4.06 0.90 0.78
C ILE A 72 4.72 -0.17 1.63
N ASP A 73 5.54 0.27 2.56
CA ASP A 73 6.09 -0.58 3.61
C ASP A 73 5.34 -0.32 4.92
N ALA A 74 4.36 -1.19 5.20
CA ALA A 74 3.60 -1.14 6.42
C ALA A 74 3.10 -2.53 6.81
N CYS A 75 2.97 -2.74 8.12
CA CYS A 75 2.33 -3.95 8.63
C CYS A 75 0.84 -3.94 8.22
N ARG A 76 0.30 -5.11 7.85
CA ARG A 76 -1.13 -5.31 7.53
C ARG A 76 -1.80 -6.23 8.54
N GLY A 77 -1.19 -6.45 9.71
CA GLY A 77 -1.74 -7.28 10.77
C GLY A 77 -0.75 -7.54 11.89
N LYS A 78 -1.10 -8.48 12.78
CA LYS A 78 -0.33 -8.83 13.99
C LYS A 78 0.38 -10.18 13.89
N THR A 79 0.22 -10.88 12.77
CA THR A 79 0.76 -12.24 12.59
C THR A 79 2.15 -12.15 11.99
N VAL A 80 3.15 -12.73 12.66
CA VAL A 80 4.49 -12.89 12.08
C VAL A 80 4.38 -13.92 10.96
N ASP A 81 4.89 -13.60 9.77
CA ASP A 81 5.07 -14.62 8.73
C ASP A 81 6.15 -15.59 9.20
N THR A 82 5.78 -16.78 9.66
CA THR A 82 6.75 -17.79 10.10
C THR A 82 7.52 -18.42 8.94
N GLY A 83 7.21 -18.04 7.69
CA GLY A 83 7.74 -18.67 6.50
C GLY A 83 7.28 -20.12 6.35
N PHE A 84 7.47 -20.67 5.16
CA PHE A 84 7.54 -22.12 4.95
C PHE A 84 9.00 -22.45 4.67
N PRO A 85 9.54 -23.59 5.14
CA PRO A 85 10.91 -23.97 4.81
C PRO A 85 11.02 -24.31 3.32
N THR A 86 11.33 -23.32 2.49
CA THR A 86 11.57 -23.46 1.06
C THR A 86 13.07 -23.53 0.80
N ARG A 87 13.52 -24.62 0.15
CA ARG A 87 14.88 -24.75 -0.37
C ARG A 87 15.00 -23.82 -1.58
N GLY A 88 15.52 -22.62 -1.37
CA GLY A 88 16.13 -21.77 -2.40
C GLY A 88 15.17 -21.31 -3.52
N GLY A 89 14.66 -20.08 -3.38
CA GLY A 89 14.04 -19.33 -4.47
C GLY A 89 12.72 -18.70 -4.03
N ASP A 90 12.78 -17.66 -3.22
CA ASP A 90 11.56 -17.00 -2.74
C ASP A 90 11.18 -15.86 -3.70
N SER A 91 10.25 -16.18 -4.58
CA SER A 91 9.48 -15.21 -5.36
C SER A 91 8.59 -14.40 -4.42
N VAL A 92 8.86 -13.10 -4.33
CA VAL A 92 8.06 -12.14 -3.55
C VAL A 92 6.62 -12.12 -4.08
N SER A 93 5.65 -12.45 -3.23
CA SER A 93 4.22 -12.36 -3.57
C SER A 93 3.81 -10.89 -3.62
N LEU A 94 3.96 -10.27 -4.80
CA LEU A 94 3.49 -8.93 -5.10
C LEU A 94 1.95 -8.96 -5.15
N VAL A 95 1.28 -8.61 -4.04
CA VAL A 95 -0.16 -8.34 -4.07
C VAL A 95 -0.38 -7.05 -4.87
N HIS A 96 -0.73 -7.22 -6.14
CA HIS A 96 -0.95 -6.14 -7.09
C HIS A 96 -2.44 -5.79 -7.13
N THR A 97 -2.85 -4.79 -6.36
CA THR A 97 -4.16 -4.18 -6.55
C THR A 97 -4.01 -3.18 -7.68
N ILE A 98 -4.60 -3.48 -8.84
CA ILE A 98 -4.70 -2.54 -9.97
C ILE A 98 -5.93 -1.66 -9.69
N PRO A 99 -5.78 -0.36 -9.38
CA PRO A 99 -6.89 0.57 -9.41
C PRO A 99 -7.57 0.51 -10.78
N HIS A 100 -8.87 0.78 -10.84
CA HIS A 100 -9.62 0.74 -12.09
C HIS A 100 -9.02 1.63 -13.21
N ASP A 101 -8.22 2.63 -12.83
CA ASP A 101 -7.51 3.51 -13.75
C ASP A 101 -6.19 2.87 -14.22
N ALA A 102 -5.92 2.93 -15.53
CA ALA A 102 -4.61 2.62 -16.08
C ALA A 102 -3.55 3.55 -15.48
N ASP A 103 -2.29 3.11 -15.47
CA ASP A 103 -1.08 3.83 -15.02
C ASP A 103 -0.73 3.76 -13.52
N PHE A 104 -1.44 2.96 -12.71
CA PHE A 104 -1.05 2.74 -11.31
C PHE A 104 -0.29 1.43 -11.11
N LEU A 105 0.85 1.51 -10.43
CA LEU A 105 1.52 0.36 -9.85
C LEU A 105 1.58 0.53 -8.34
N ILE A 106 0.94 -0.39 -7.61
CA ILE A 106 0.96 -0.44 -6.16
C ILE A 106 1.70 -1.71 -5.75
N SER A 107 2.73 -1.55 -4.94
CA SER A 107 3.53 -2.63 -4.37
C SER A 107 3.53 -2.49 -2.85
N GLN A 108 3.33 -3.60 -2.14
CA GLN A 108 3.22 -3.64 -0.69
C GLN A 108 4.15 -4.69 -0.08
N SER A 109 4.76 -4.36 1.07
CA SER A 109 5.75 -5.24 1.73
C SER A 109 5.17 -6.48 2.39
N THR A 110 3.86 -6.49 2.65
CA THR A 110 3.19 -7.58 3.35
C THR A 110 1.95 -8.07 2.63
N SER A 111 1.72 -9.38 2.74
CA SER A 111 0.39 -9.95 2.51
C SER A 111 -0.56 -9.55 3.64
N THR A 112 -1.84 -9.47 3.33
CA THR A 112 -2.90 -9.11 4.28
C THR A 112 -2.80 -9.94 5.57
N GLY A 113 -2.96 -9.31 6.73
CA GLY A 113 -2.86 -9.94 8.04
C GLY A 113 -1.45 -10.13 8.63
N ARG A 114 -0.36 -9.73 7.92
CA ARG A 114 1.03 -9.99 8.36
C ARG A 114 1.83 -8.76 8.81
N LEU A 115 2.84 -9.01 9.65
CA LEU A 115 3.84 -8.02 10.09
C LEU A 115 4.90 -7.79 9.00
N ALA A 116 5.36 -6.55 8.86
CA ALA A 116 6.37 -6.13 7.88
C ALA A 116 7.81 -6.26 8.38
N THR A 117 8.01 -6.52 9.69
CA THR A 117 9.35 -6.54 10.31
C THR A 117 9.77 -7.96 10.67
N ALA A 118 10.95 -8.35 10.21
CA ALA A 118 11.77 -9.38 10.86
C ALA A 118 12.84 -8.67 11.71
N ASP A 119 13.56 -9.40 12.57
CA ASP A 119 14.43 -8.91 13.65
C ASP A 119 15.64 -8.01 13.24
N GLY A 120 15.65 -7.45 12.02
CA GLY A 120 16.61 -6.47 11.51
C GLY A 120 16.01 -5.34 10.66
N GLY A 121 14.68 -5.21 10.57
CA GLY A 121 13.98 -4.25 9.71
C GLY A 121 13.09 -4.92 8.65
N SER A 122 12.46 -4.12 7.80
CA SER A 122 11.69 -4.63 6.65
C SER A 122 12.63 -4.98 5.49
N PRO A 123 12.56 -6.17 4.88
CA PRO A 123 13.40 -6.56 3.75
C PRO A 123 12.96 -5.95 2.41
N TYR A 124 11.98 -5.03 2.44
CA TYR A 124 11.25 -4.56 1.26
C TYR A 124 11.90 -3.37 0.53
N ILE A 125 12.88 -2.72 1.16
CA ILE A 125 13.63 -1.58 0.61
C ILE A 125 15.14 -1.80 0.69
#